data_AF-A0A1Y1NGG5-F1
#
_entry.id   AF-A0A1Y1NGG5-F1
#
_cell.length_a   1.000
_cell.length_b   1.000
_cell.length_c   1.000
_cell.angle_alpha   90.00
_cell.angle_beta   90.00
_cell.angle_gamma   90.00
#
_symmetry.space_group_name_H-M   'P 1'
#
loop_
_entity.id
_entity.type
_entity.pdbx_description
1 polymer ?
#
loop_
_entity_poly.entity_id
_entity_poly.type
_entity_poly.pdbx_seq_one_letter_code
_entity_poly.pdbx_strand_id
1 'polypeptide(L)'
;FYTGGPRDSHAKKGKCTDTAGYIADAEIKEIVKDSSRVNQNFIDGPSNSNILVYDDIQWVSYMSPEVRSMRTQIYKSLNMGGTTNWAIDLEDYHNVPQESASRSWAMFRENLKSGLDPYQKGERHGNWTSLTCTDRAVEDNDDLTPSERWSRLDAADAWKDVMDVWKTYYRGKSTKKFSEAVSNILHGPQGVQCGTLQSSNHCDGTKECTDFVGSGTGPAGYEIFNSFVTIHGMYGDFQQALTAEAATYIDNALVDFENKFAPVPPPPDDNKWLLLLIDLITLGVSVAAGPFFNSFLSGLEYFAKNSAVADNLKDTTMTLIGQSTTIAKDMLSTGSNDAWTPGKQAEFSHYMGQALSAWADLSERTVQKIFDGSDESIELLTSLLSDGKLIVGKGSKLPGAGSNAALKTLIGKAFFAYAIPAIWSISGASPFIIDSGFACGTIDPIGGYMTPDAMHK
;
A
#
# COMPACT_ATOMS: atom_id res chain seq x y z
N PHE A 1 -0.60 -56.93 41.64
CA PHE A 1 -1.42 -56.20 42.63
C PHE A 1 -1.67 -54.81 42.07
N TYR A 2 -2.92 -54.35 42.03
CA TYR A 2 -3.22 -52.95 41.71
C TYR A 2 -2.98 -52.10 42.96
N THR A 3 -2.35 -50.94 42.79
CA THR A 3 -2.10 -49.98 43.87
C THR A 3 -3.12 -48.84 43.80
N GLY A 4 -3.60 -48.39 44.95
CA GLY A 4 -4.63 -47.36 45.06
C GLY A 4 -6.07 -47.89 45.00
N GLY A 5 -7.03 -46.97 44.89
CA GLY A 5 -8.47 -47.26 44.83
C GLY A 5 -9.25 -46.19 44.03
N PRO A 6 -10.60 -46.29 43.95
CA PRO A 6 -11.41 -45.42 43.08
C PRO A 6 -11.30 -43.91 43.37
N ARG A 7 -10.85 -43.54 44.57
CA ARG A 7 -10.68 -42.14 45.00
C ARG A 7 -9.22 -41.71 45.16
N ASP A 8 -8.29 -42.65 45.03
CA ASP A 8 -6.85 -42.43 45.22
C ASP A 8 -6.08 -43.42 44.33
N SER A 9 -6.00 -43.10 43.04
CA SER A 9 -5.27 -43.94 42.08
C SER A 9 -3.78 -43.66 42.17
N HIS A 10 -2.97 -44.72 42.20
CA HIS A 10 -1.51 -44.62 42.16
C HIS A 10 -0.96 -44.83 40.75
N ALA A 11 -1.82 -44.83 39.73
CA ALA A 11 -1.40 -44.89 38.33
C ALA A 11 -0.60 -43.63 37.94
N LYS A 12 0.38 -43.80 37.05
CA LYS A 12 1.17 -42.68 36.55
C LYS A 12 0.24 -41.71 35.81
N LYS A 13 0.33 -40.44 36.18
CA LYS A 13 -0.43 -39.38 35.53
C LYS A 13 0.00 -39.21 34.07
N GLY A 14 -0.95 -38.88 33.20
CA GLY A 14 -0.65 -38.31 31.89
C GLY A 14 0.12 -36.99 32.02
N LYS A 15 0.97 -36.67 31.04
CA LYS A 15 1.73 -35.41 31.01
C LYS A 15 0.83 -34.18 30.78
N CYS A 16 -0.31 -34.36 30.13
CA CYS A 16 -1.27 -33.32 29.80
C CYS A 16 -2.52 -33.39 30.70
N THR A 17 -3.06 -34.59 30.98
CA THR A 17 -4.22 -34.71 31.87
C THR A 17 -3.87 -34.50 33.35
N ASP A 18 -2.60 -34.69 33.74
CA ASP A 18 -2.07 -34.54 35.11
C ASP A 18 -2.97 -35.13 36.21
N THR A 19 -3.66 -36.23 35.89
CA THR A 19 -4.62 -36.88 36.78
C THR A 19 -4.32 -38.37 36.87
N ALA A 20 -4.19 -38.91 38.09
CA ALA A 20 -3.90 -40.32 38.27
C ALA A 20 -5.16 -41.16 38.02
N GLY A 21 -5.03 -42.24 37.26
CA GLY A 21 -6.16 -43.08 36.84
C GLY A 21 -6.94 -42.54 35.64
N TYR A 22 -6.47 -41.47 35.01
CA TYR A 22 -7.09 -40.87 33.83
C TYR A 22 -6.04 -40.34 32.85
N ILE A 23 -6.07 -40.81 31.61
CA ILE A 23 -5.09 -40.48 30.58
C ILE A 23 -5.82 -40.26 29.25
N ALA A 24 -5.41 -39.25 28.49
CA ALA A 24 -6.05 -38.88 27.23
C ALA A 24 -5.74 -39.91 26.12
N ASP A 25 -6.64 -40.04 25.14
CA ASP A 25 -6.42 -40.90 23.98
C ASP A 25 -5.18 -40.45 23.17
N ALA A 26 -4.93 -39.14 23.09
CA ALA A 26 -3.71 -38.57 22.51
C ALA A 26 -2.43 -39.06 23.19
N GLU A 27 -2.45 -39.17 24.52
CA GLU A 27 -1.31 -39.65 25.32
C GLU A 27 -1.12 -41.17 25.17
N ILE A 28 -2.22 -41.92 25.10
CA ILE A 28 -2.18 -43.36 24.80
C ILE A 28 -1.60 -43.61 23.41
N LYS A 29 -2.06 -42.88 22.39
CA LYS A 29 -1.53 -42.95 21.01
C LYS A 29 -0.02 -42.67 20.97
N GLU A 30 0.48 -41.74 21.78
CA GLU A 30 1.91 -41.46 21.91
C GLU A 30 2.67 -42.62 22.54
N ILE A 31 2.13 -43.24 23.60
CA ILE A 31 2.73 -44.42 24.23
C ILE A 31 2.79 -45.59 23.22
N VAL A 32 1.68 -45.85 22.51
CA VAL A 32 1.59 -46.95 21.54
C VAL A 32 2.55 -46.77 20.36
N LYS A 33 2.87 -45.53 19.98
CA LYS A 33 3.87 -45.24 18.93
C LYS A 33 5.29 -45.63 19.32
N ASP A 34 5.60 -45.65 20.61
CA ASP A 34 6.88 -46.11 21.13
C ASP A 34 6.76 -47.58 21.58
N SER A 35 7.06 -48.49 20.66
CA SER A 35 6.95 -49.93 20.93
C SER A 35 7.83 -50.40 22.09
N SER A 36 8.88 -49.67 22.47
CA SER A 36 9.74 -50.02 23.61
C SER A 36 9.00 -49.91 24.95
N ARG A 37 7.95 -49.09 25.00
CA ARG A 37 7.11 -48.88 26.18
C ARG A 37 5.95 -49.86 26.26
N VAL A 38 5.61 -50.54 25.17
CA VAL A 38 4.42 -51.39 25.09
C VAL A 38 4.77 -52.82 25.50
N ASN A 39 4.23 -53.27 26.63
CA ASN A 39 4.33 -54.66 27.06
C ASN A 39 3.25 -55.53 26.39
N GLN A 40 2.00 -55.05 26.33
CA GLN A 40 0.87 -55.74 25.67
C GLN A 40 -0.13 -54.72 25.12
N ASN A 41 -0.73 -54.99 23.97
CA ASN A 41 -1.81 -54.19 23.39
C ASN A 41 -2.81 -55.12 22.68
N PHE A 42 -4.03 -55.25 23.21
CA PHE A 42 -5.03 -56.18 22.69
C PHE A 42 -6.45 -55.70 22.95
N ILE A 43 -7.43 -56.29 22.26
CA ILE A 43 -8.85 -56.04 22.52
C ILE A 43 -9.36 -57.08 23.52
N ASP A 44 -9.89 -56.62 24.64
CA ASP A 44 -10.65 -57.47 25.56
C ASP A 44 -12.06 -57.67 25.01
N GLY A 45 -12.32 -58.87 24.47
CA GLY A 45 -13.57 -59.23 23.80
C GLY A 45 -14.82 -59.00 24.65
N PRO A 46 -14.89 -59.52 25.90
CA PRO A 46 -16.05 -59.35 26.77
C PRO A 46 -16.40 -57.88 27.07
N SER A 47 -15.40 -57.02 27.36
CA SER A 47 -15.67 -55.60 27.58
C SER A 47 -15.75 -54.78 26.30
N ASN A 48 -15.35 -55.34 25.15
CA ASN A 48 -15.21 -54.62 23.88
C ASN A 48 -14.39 -53.32 24.06
N SER A 49 -13.21 -53.45 24.68
CA SER A 49 -12.30 -52.32 24.97
C SER A 49 -10.88 -52.68 24.55
N ASN A 50 -10.08 -51.68 24.20
CA ASN A 50 -8.64 -51.88 24.01
C ASN A 50 -7.98 -51.85 25.38
N ILE A 51 -7.02 -52.75 25.59
CA ILE A 51 -6.22 -52.87 26.80
C ILE A 51 -4.76 -52.67 26.41
N LEU A 52 -4.11 -51.70 27.06
CA LEU A 52 -2.68 -51.44 26.90
C LEU A 52 -1.98 -51.62 28.26
N VAL A 53 -0.95 -52.46 28.25
CA VAL A 53 0.02 -52.60 29.35
C VAL A 53 1.33 -51.99 28.88
N TYR A 54 1.86 -51.03 29.64
CA TYR A 54 3.03 -50.25 29.24
C TYR A 54 3.93 -49.88 30.43
N ASP A 55 5.16 -49.48 30.16
CA ASP A 55 6.20 -49.15 31.17
C ASP A 55 6.24 -50.18 32.32
N ASP A 56 6.11 -51.47 31.97
CA ASP A 56 6.10 -52.68 32.81
C ASP A 56 4.92 -52.84 33.79
N ILE A 57 4.47 -51.74 34.42
CA ILE A 57 3.51 -51.78 35.52
C ILE A 57 2.24 -50.95 35.27
N GLN A 58 2.19 -50.19 34.18
CA GLN A 58 1.02 -49.37 33.86
C GLN A 58 0.01 -50.17 33.03
N TRP A 59 -1.27 -49.93 33.29
CA TRP A 59 -2.38 -50.60 32.62
C TRP A 59 -3.48 -49.57 32.33
N VAL A 60 -3.99 -49.54 31.10
CA VAL A 60 -5.08 -48.65 30.71
C VAL A 60 -6.07 -49.37 29.80
N SER A 61 -7.36 -49.10 30.02
CA SER A 61 -8.43 -49.45 29.10
C SER A 61 -8.89 -48.22 28.33
N TYR A 62 -9.01 -48.33 27.01
CA TYR A 62 -9.39 -47.23 26.13
C TYR A 62 -10.16 -47.71 24.89
N MET A 63 -10.63 -46.78 24.06
CA MET A 63 -11.32 -47.09 22.81
C MET A 63 -10.54 -46.52 21.62
N SER A 64 -9.95 -47.39 20.82
CA SER A 64 -9.45 -47.06 19.49
C SER A 64 -10.61 -46.60 18.58
N PRO A 65 -10.30 -45.90 17.47
CA PRO A 65 -11.32 -45.51 16.49
C PRO A 65 -12.18 -46.68 16.00
N GLU A 66 -11.61 -47.88 15.87
CA GLU A 66 -12.30 -49.09 15.41
C GLU A 66 -13.32 -49.58 16.45
N VAL A 67 -12.91 -49.69 17.72
CA VAL A 67 -13.81 -50.08 18.82
C VAL A 67 -14.92 -49.05 19.00
N ARG A 68 -14.59 -47.75 18.91
CA ARG A 68 -15.56 -46.66 18.95
C ARG A 68 -16.58 -46.76 17.81
N SER A 69 -16.13 -47.04 16.59
CA SER A 69 -16.99 -47.25 15.41
C SER A 69 -17.92 -48.45 15.61
N MET A 70 -17.39 -49.57 16.11
CA MET A 70 -18.18 -50.77 16.39
C MET A 70 -19.25 -50.52 17.45
N ARG A 71 -18.91 -49.86 18.56
CA ARG A 71 -19.90 -49.47 19.60
C ARG A 71 -20.95 -48.52 19.05
N THR A 72 -20.57 -47.56 18.21
CA THR A 72 -21.52 -46.66 17.54
C THR A 72 -22.54 -47.43 16.69
N GLN A 73 -22.11 -48.45 15.96
CA GLN A 73 -23.01 -49.32 15.18
C GLN A 73 -23.97 -50.12 16.07
N ILE A 74 -23.50 -50.62 17.23
CA ILE A 74 -24.35 -51.30 18.22
C ILE A 74 -25.42 -50.33 18.75
N TYR A 75 -25.04 -49.12 19.15
CA TYR A 75 -26.01 -48.15 19.67
C TYR A 75 -27.03 -47.74 18.62
N LYS A 76 -26.61 -47.61 17.36
CA LYS A 76 -27.50 -47.38 16.23
C LYS A 76 -28.49 -48.55 16.02
N SER A 77 -28.04 -49.81 16.12
CA SER A 77 -28.93 -50.97 15.96
C SER A 77 -29.95 -51.11 17.10
N LEU A 78 -29.67 -50.51 18.26
CA LEU A 78 -30.59 -50.39 19.39
C LEU A 78 -31.56 -49.20 19.28
N ASN A 79 -31.62 -48.51 18.13
CA ASN A 79 -32.43 -47.30 17.91
C ASN A 79 -32.13 -46.16 18.89
N MET A 80 -30.89 -46.04 19.39
CA MET A 80 -30.47 -44.87 20.16
C MET A 80 -30.34 -43.63 19.26
N GLY A 81 -30.58 -42.44 19.82
CA GLY A 81 -30.55 -41.17 19.07
C GLY A 81 -29.15 -40.71 18.62
N GLY A 82 -28.08 -41.34 19.09
CA GLY A 82 -26.71 -41.01 18.72
C GLY A 82 -25.70 -41.43 19.79
N THR A 83 -24.49 -40.88 19.71
CA THR A 83 -23.40 -41.10 20.67
C THR A 83 -22.87 -39.79 21.20
N THR A 84 -22.44 -39.78 22.46
CA THR A 84 -21.70 -38.67 23.06
C THR A 84 -20.25 -39.08 23.25
N ASN A 85 -19.34 -38.17 22.92
CA ASN A 85 -17.90 -38.36 23.09
C ASN A 85 -17.37 -37.32 24.07
N TRP A 86 -16.77 -37.79 25.16
CA TRP A 86 -16.15 -36.95 26.17
C TRP A 86 -14.65 -37.26 26.22
N ALA A 87 -13.77 -36.37 25.79
CA ALA A 87 -14.02 -35.08 25.14
C ALA A 87 -13.06 -34.86 23.97
N ILE A 88 -13.40 -33.93 23.07
CA ILE A 88 -12.65 -33.70 21.83
C ILE A 88 -11.19 -33.30 22.09
N ASP A 89 -10.92 -32.60 23.20
CA ASP A 89 -9.58 -32.18 23.63
C ASP A 89 -8.67 -33.34 24.09
N LEU A 90 -9.21 -34.55 24.25
CA LEU A 90 -8.45 -35.74 24.63
C LEU A 90 -8.05 -36.61 23.44
N GLU A 91 -8.62 -36.39 22.25
CA GLU A 91 -8.44 -37.29 21.11
C GLU A 91 -7.04 -37.20 20.52
N ASP A 92 -6.60 -35.99 20.18
CA ASP A 92 -5.35 -35.74 19.49
C ASP A 92 -4.66 -34.48 19.99
N TYR A 93 -3.33 -34.45 19.87
CA TYR A 93 -2.59 -33.22 20.09
C TYR A 93 -2.84 -32.24 18.93
N HIS A 94 -3.14 -31.00 19.28
CA HIS A 94 -3.22 -29.91 18.32
C HIS A 94 -1.99 -29.03 18.39
N ASN A 95 -1.55 -28.56 17.22
CA ASN A 95 -0.61 -27.45 17.14
C ASN A 95 -1.33 -26.15 17.52
N VAL A 96 -0.54 -25.13 17.87
CA VAL A 96 -1.06 -23.77 17.96
C VAL A 96 -1.70 -23.39 16.61
N PRO A 97 -2.81 -22.65 16.59
CA PRO A 97 -3.42 -22.16 15.35
C PRO A 97 -2.38 -21.51 14.43
N GLN A 98 -2.39 -21.84 13.14
CA GLN A 98 -1.35 -21.38 12.19
C GLN A 98 -1.37 -19.86 12.03
N GLU A 99 -2.56 -19.28 12.13
CA GLU A 99 -2.84 -17.86 12.07
C GLU A 99 -2.44 -17.11 13.34
N SER A 100 -2.10 -17.81 14.43
CA SER A 100 -1.60 -17.18 15.65
C SER A 100 -0.24 -16.52 15.42
N ALA A 101 -0.01 -15.40 16.09
CA ALA A 101 1.32 -14.82 16.21
C ALA A 101 2.25 -15.66 17.11
N SER A 102 1.69 -16.60 17.89
CA SER A 102 2.42 -17.48 18.80
C SER A 102 2.96 -18.71 18.08
N ARG A 103 4.23 -19.05 18.36
CA ARG A 103 4.87 -20.29 17.87
C ARG A 103 4.73 -21.47 18.84
N SER A 104 4.14 -21.26 20.02
CA SER A 104 3.97 -22.29 21.04
C SER A 104 2.72 -22.05 21.89
N TRP A 105 2.16 -23.14 22.43
CA TRP A 105 1.01 -23.06 23.34
C TRP A 105 1.32 -22.28 24.62
N ALA A 106 2.59 -22.21 25.03
CA ALA A 106 3.01 -21.43 26.18
C ALA A 106 2.79 -19.93 25.93
N MET A 107 3.26 -19.41 24.80
CA MET A 107 3.05 -18.01 24.40
C MET A 107 1.56 -17.71 24.16
N PHE A 108 0.85 -18.61 23.48
CA PHE A 108 -0.57 -18.43 23.19
C PHE A 108 -1.38 -18.26 24.49
N ARG A 109 -1.12 -19.11 25.49
CA ARG A 109 -1.77 -19.01 26.81
C ARG A 109 -1.33 -17.78 27.59
N GLU A 110 -0.07 -17.38 27.49
CA GLU A 110 0.43 -16.19 28.19
C GLU A 110 -0.20 -14.90 27.65
N ASN A 111 -0.34 -14.79 26.33
CA ASN A 111 -1.05 -13.68 25.69
C ASN A 111 -2.49 -13.60 26.20
N LEU A 112 -3.22 -14.71 26.20
CA LEU A 112 -4.59 -14.76 26.73
C LEU A 112 -4.67 -14.36 28.21
N LYS A 113 -3.75 -14.85 29.05
CA LYS A 113 -3.70 -14.48 30.48
C LYS A 113 -3.40 -13.00 30.68
N SER A 114 -2.63 -12.41 29.78
CA SER A 114 -2.28 -10.99 29.78
C SER A 114 -3.34 -10.11 29.13
N GLY A 115 -4.47 -10.69 28.68
CA GLY A 115 -5.54 -9.96 27.99
C GLY A 115 -5.20 -9.55 26.54
N LEU A 116 -4.10 -10.08 25.99
CA LEU A 116 -3.69 -9.83 24.61
C LEU A 116 -4.37 -10.82 23.67
N ASP A 117 -4.65 -10.38 22.44
CA ASP A 117 -5.10 -11.27 21.38
C ASP A 117 -3.94 -12.16 20.90
N PRO A 118 -4.01 -13.49 21.06
CA PRO A 118 -2.95 -14.39 20.61
C PRO A 118 -2.83 -14.48 19.08
N TYR A 119 -3.78 -13.92 18.32
CA TYR A 119 -3.74 -13.81 16.86
C TYR A 119 -3.11 -12.50 16.37
N GLN A 120 -2.95 -11.50 17.25
CA GLN A 120 -2.36 -10.21 16.91
C GLN A 120 -0.86 -10.34 16.61
N LYS A 121 -0.46 -9.87 15.42
CA LYS A 121 0.96 -9.79 15.03
C LYS A 121 1.58 -8.49 15.53
N GLY A 122 2.73 -8.62 16.19
CA GLY A 122 3.51 -7.52 16.76
C GLY A 122 2.88 -6.87 17.99
N GLU A 123 3.68 -6.03 18.64
CA GLU A 123 3.26 -5.25 19.80
C GLU A 123 2.42 -4.04 19.38
N ARG A 124 1.72 -3.44 20.34
CA ARG A 124 0.97 -2.20 20.18
C ARG A 124 1.44 -1.23 21.26
N HIS A 125 1.94 -0.08 20.84
CA HIS A 125 2.39 0.99 21.71
C HIS A 125 1.30 2.07 21.80
N GLY A 126 1.43 2.93 22.81
CA GLY A 126 0.48 4.02 23.02
C GLY A 126 -0.93 3.53 23.39
N ASN A 127 -1.95 4.31 23.03
CA ASN A 127 -3.35 4.02 23.33
C ASN A 127 -4.24 3.93 22.08
N TRP A 128 -3.69 4.05 20.86
CA TRP A 128 -4.46 4.09 19.61
C TRP A 128 -5.41 2.90 19.38
N THR A 129 -5.09 1.73 19.92
CA THR A 129 -5.94 0.51 19.85
C THR A 129 -7.02 0.44 20.93
N SER A 130 -6.94 1.28 21.96
CA SER A 130 -7.94 1.37 23.03
C SER A 130 -9.03 2.42 22.75
N LEU A 131 -8.81 3.25 21.73
CA LEU A 131 -9.77 4.26 21.29
C LEU A 131 -10.86 3.64 20.41
N THR A 132 -12.00 4.31 20.31
CA THR A 132 -13.15 3.82 19.53
C THR A 132 -13.61 4.88 18.54
N CYS A 133 -14.47 4.50 17.59
CA CYS A 133 -15.07 5.44 16.65
C CYS A 133 -16.01 6.48 17.29
N THR A 134 -16.27 6.38 18.59
CA THR A 134 -17.00 7.40 19.38
C THR A 134 -16.07 8.40 20.06
N ASP A 135 -14.76 8.30 19.82
CA ASP A 135 -13.83 9.32 20.30
C ASP A 135 -14.12 10.65 19.61
N ARG A 136 -14.03 11.75 20.36
CA ARG A 136 -14.27 13.10 19.84
C ARG A 136 -13.39 13.40 18.63
N ALA A 137 -12.16 12.91 18.57
CA ALA A 137 -11.29 13.12 17.40
C ALA A 137 -11.81 12.45 16.12
N VAL A 138 -12.72 11.48 16.22
CA VAL A 138 -13.42 10.89 15.08
C VAL A 138 -14.68 11.68 14.74
N GLU A 139 -15.50 12.02 15.74
CA GLU A 139 -16.82 12.64 15.53
C GLU A 139 -16.75 14.15 15.23
N ASP A 140 -15.76 14.86 15.77
CA ASP A 140 -15.66 16.32 15.75
C ASP A 140 -14.66 16.81 14.70
N ASN A 141 -15.14 16.88 13.46
CA ASN A 141 -14.38 17.43 12.32
C ASN A 141 -14.43 18.96 12.25
N ASP A 142 -15.34 19.61 12.99
CA ASP A 142 -15.56 21.06 12.88
C ASP A 142 -14.73 21.85 13.91
N ASP A 143 -14.39 21.27 15.06
CA ASP A 143 -13.66 21.95 16.12
C ASP A 143 -12.23 21.47 16.36
N LEU A 144 -11.84 20.30 15.86
CA LEU A 144 -10.48 19.78 16.00
C LEU A 144 -9.68 19.88 14.70
N THR A 145 -8.51 20.51 14.75
CA THR A 145 -7.59 20.57 13.61
C THR A 145 -7.06 19.19 13.22
N PRO A 146 -6.59 18.98 11.97
CA PRO A 146 -6.00 17.71 11.55
C PRO A 146 -4.90 17.19 12.50
N SER A 147 -4.01 18.06 12.97
CA SER A 147 -2.94 17.68 13.91
C SER A 147 -3.45 17.31 15.30
N GLU A 148 -4.48 18.00 15.80
CA GLU A 148 -5.13 17.61 17.06
C GLU A 148 -5.82 16.25 16.94
N ARG A 149 -6.49 15.99 15.81
CA ARG A 149 -7.11 14.69 15.54
C ARG A 149 -6.05 13.60 15.47
N TRP A 150 -4.99 13.79 14.68
CA TRP A 150 -3.87 12.86 14.56
C TRP A 150 -3.22 12.52 15.91
N SER A 151 -2.97 13.54 16.73
CA SER A 151 -2.39 13.37 18.06
C SER A 151 -3.33 12.69 19.04
N ARG A 152 -4.63 13.04 19.07
CA ARG A 152 -5.62 12.44 19.97
C ARG A 152 -5.90 10.97 19.64
N LEU A 153 -5.86 10.62 18.37
CA LEU A 153 -5.99 9.26 17.89
C LEU A 153 -4.72 8.43 18.07
N ASP A 154 -3.64 9.06 18.53
CA ASP A 154 -2.33 8.43 18.72
C ASP A 154 -1.82 7.75 17.43
N ALA A 155 -2.06 8.43 16.31
CA ALA A 155 -1.78 7.88 14.99
C ALA A 155 -0.27 7.77 14.69
N ALA A 156 0.59 8.46 15.45
CA ALA A 156 2.04 8.33 15.36
C ALA A 156 2.52 6.95 15.87
N ASP A 157 2.07 6.52 17.05
CA ASP A 157 2.38 5.19 17.56
C ASP A 157 1.70 4.12 16.70
N ALA A 158 0.48 4.37 16.21
CA ALA A 158 -0.19 3.48 15.27
C ALA A 158 0.61 3.24 13.99
N TRP A 159 1.07 4.30 13.34
CA TRP A 159 1.88 4.18 12.12
C TRP A 159 3.18 3.43 12.38
N LYS A 160 3.85 3.70 13.50
CA LYS A 160 5.08 3.01 13.90
C LYS A 160 4.85 1.52 14.11
N ASP A 161 3.81 1.14 14.85
CA ASP A 161 3.45 -0.26 15.08
C ASP A 161 3.14 -0.99 13.76
N VAL A 162 2.38 -0.36 12.86
CA VAL A 162 2.06 -0.92 11.55
C VAL A 162 3.34 -1.17 10.74
N MET A 163 4.28 -0.22 10.76
CA MET A 163 5.57 -0.38 10.06
C MET A 163 6.43 -1.49 10.67
N ASP A 164 6.44 -1.62 12.00
CA ASP A 164 7.16 -2.69 12.69
C ASP A 164 6.57 -4.07 12.34
N VAL A 165 5.24 -4.17 12.28
CA VAL A 165 4.55 -5.38 11.83
C VAL A 165 4.83 -5.69 10.36
N TRP A 166 4.79 -4.69 9.47
CA TRP A 166 5.15 -4.85 8.05
C TRP A 166 6.56 -5.41 7.90
N LYS A 167 7.55 -4.75 8.51
CA LYS A 167 8.97 -5.14 8.42
C LYS A 167 9.21 -6.53 9.02
N THR A 168 8.52 -6.86 10.11
CA THR A 168 8.75 -8.13 10.82
C THR A 168 8.05 -9.31 10.16
N TYR A 169 6.82 -9.15 9.68
CA TYR A 169 5.96 -10.29 9.29
C TYR A 169 5.61 -10.34 7.80
N TYR A 170 5.71 -9.25 7.06
CA TYR A 170 5.25 -9.18 5.67
C TYR A 170 6.39 -9.00 4.67
N ARG A 171 7.31 -8.06 4.91
CA ARG A 171 8.40 -7.72 3.98
C ARG A 171 9.29 -8.94 3.72
N GLY A 172 9.30 -9.41 2.46
CA GLY A 172 10.06 -10.60 2.04
C GLY A 172 9.55 -11.94 2.59
N LYS A 173 8.42 -11.95 3.31
CA LYS A 173 7.85 -13.15 3.97
C LYS A 173 6.42 -13.46 3.57
N SER A 174 5.73 -12.49 2.96
CA SER A 174 4.35 -12.60 2.48
C SER A 174 4.27 -12.27 1.00
N THR A 175 3.26 -12.83 0.31
CA THR A 175 2.92 -12.46 -1.07
C THR A 175 2.17 -11.14 -1.16
N LYS A 176 1.62 -10.65 -0.04
CA LYS A 176 0.86 -9.40 0.02
C LYS A 176 1.76 -8.19 -0.23
N LYS A 177 1.28 -7.26 -1.06
CA LYS A 177 1.95 -5.98 -1.33
C LYS A 177 1.80 -5.04 -0.14
N PHE A 178 2.59 -3.96 -0.11
CA PHE A 178 2.70 -3.08 1.05
C PHE A 178 1.36 -2.48 1.49
N SER A 179 0.62 -1.83 0.58
CA SER A 179 -0.69 -1.22 0.91
C SER A 179 -1.72 -2.26 1.35
N GLU A 180 -1.75 -3.43 0.71
CA GLU A 180 -2.59 -4.57 1.12
C GLU A 180 -2.22 -5.04 2.53
N ALA A 181 -0.93 -5.15 2.85
CA ALA A 181 -0.45 -5.57 4.15
C ALA A 181 -0.79 -4.54 5.23
N VAL A 182 -0.58 -3.25 4.96
CA VAL A 182 -0.97 -2.14 5.87
C VAL A 182 -2.46 -2.20 6.18
N SER A 183 -3.32 -2.31 5.17
CA SER A 183 -4.78 -2.42 5.37
C SER A 183 -5.15 -3.64 6.21
N ASN A 184 -4.50 -4.79 5.97
CA ASN A 184 -4.72 -6.00 6.78
C ASN A 184 -4.27 -5.85 8.23
N ILE A 185 -3.15 -5.17 8.51
CA ILE A 185 -2.68 -4.91 9.88
C ILE A 185 -3.67 -4.00 10.63
N LEU A 186 -4.26 -3.05 9.91
CA LEU A 186 -5.26 -2.12 10.43
C LEU A 186 -6.67 -2.73 10.47
N HIS A 187 -6.85 -3.98 10.03
CA HIS A 187 -8.17 -4.63 9.90
C HIS A 187 -9.16 -3.83 9.03
N GLY A 188 -8.66 -3.21 7.97
CA GLY A 188 -9.44 -2.44 7.00
C GLY A 188 -9.87 -3.24 5.76
N PRO A 189 -10.17 -2.54 4.64
CA PRO A 189 -10.59 -3.16 3.39
C PRO A 189 -9.57 -4.16 2.81
N GLN A 190 -10.08 -5.19 2.15
CA GLN A 190 -9.28 -6.23 1.50
C GLN A 190 -8.95 -5.86 0.05
N GLY A 191 -7.85 -6.41 -0.49
CA GLY A 191 -7.48 -6.24 -1.90
C GLY A 191 -6.96 -4.85 -2.27
N VAL A 192 -6.56 -4.05 -1.28
CA VAL A 192 -6.05 -2.68 -1.45
C VAL A 192 -4.71 -2.68 -2.19
N GLN A 193 -4.63 -1.86 -3.24
CA GLN A 193 -3.47 -1.74 -4.13
C GLN A 193 -3.19 -0.27 -4.49
N CYS A 194 -2.93 0.59 -3.50
CA CYS A 194 -2.64 2.02 -3.73
C CYS A 194 -1.46 2.31 -4.68
N GLY A 195 -0.60 1.32 -4.96
CA GLY A 195 0.54 1.44 -5.87
C GLY A 195 0.22 1.26 -7.36
N THR A 196 -1.05 1.27 -7.76
CA THR A 196 -1.48 1.30 -9.17
C THR A 196 -2.69 2.20 -9.35
N LEU A 197 -2.73 3.04 -10.38
CA LEU A 197 -3.84 3.94 -10.73
C LEU A 197 -4.95 3.24 -11.54
N GLN A 198 -4.85 1.92 -11.74
CA GLN A 198 -5.92 1.14 -12.37
C GLN A 198 -7.22 1.20 -11.55
N SER A 199 -8.37 1.20 -12.21
CA SER A 199 -9.68 1.26 -11.53
C SER A 199 -9.96 0.13 -10.51
N SER A 200 -9.26 -1.00 -10.59
CA SER A 200 -9.41 -2.14 -9.67
C SER A 200 -8.51 -2.05 -8.42
N ASN A 201 -8.01 -0.87 -8.08
CA ASN A 201 -7.01 -0.70 -7.03
C ASN A 201 -7.57 -0.73 -5.60
N HIS A 202 -8.87 -0.51 -5.38
CA HIS A 202 -9.53 -0.47 -4.06
C HIS A 202 -8.91 0.53 -3.06
N CYS A 203 -8.30 1.61 -3.55
CA CYS A 203 -7.65 2.71 -2.81
C CYS A 203 -8.11 4.09 -3.36
N ASP A 204 -9.29 4.14 -3.95
CA ASP A 204 -9.89 5.29 -4.64
C ASP A 204 -11.03 5.96 -3.85
N GLY A 205 -11.42 5.39 -2.73
CA GLY A 205 -12.49 5.91 -1.87
C GLY A 205 -12.10 5.89 -0.40
N THR A 206 -12.37 7.00 0.28
CA THR A 206 -12.19 7.09 1.73
C THR A 206 -13.11 6.11 2.44
N LYS A 207 -12.72 5.73 3.65
CA LYS A 207 -13.41 4.80 4.52
C LYS A 207 -13.76 5.45 5.84
N GLU A 208 -14.81 4.92 6.44
CA GLU A 208 -15.27 5.36 7.75
C GLU A 208 -14.50 4.63 8.84
N CYS A 209 -14.46 5.20 10.04
CA CYS A 209 -13.84 4.54 11.19
C CYS A 209 -14.40 3.13 11.44
N THR A 210 -15.70 2.95 11.20
CA THR A 210 -16.40 1.67 11.40
C THR A 210 -16.00 0.58 10.39
N ASP A 211 -15.23 0.91 9.35
CA ASP A 211 -14.69 -0.07 8.41
C ASP A 211 -13.41 -0.75 8.93
N PHE A 212 -12.85 -0.28 10.06
CA PHE A 212 -11.62 -0.77 10.67
C PHE A 212 -11.95 -1.45 12.00
N VAL A 213 -12.29 -2.74 11.94
CA VAL A 213 -12.81 -3.49 13.08
C VAL A 213 -11.98 -4.75 13.28
N GLY A 214 -11.42 -4.90 14.48
CA GLY A 214 -10.63 -6.06 14.85
C GLY A 214 -9.86 -5.83 16.15
N SER A 215 -9.27 -6.89 16.67
CA SER A 215 -8.31 -6.81 17.75
C SER A 215 -7.02 -6.12 17.29
N GLY A 216 -6.44 -5.26 18.11
CA GLY A 216 -5.17 -4.60 17.78
C GLY A 216 -5.26 -3.55 16.66
N THR A 217 -6.46 -3.05 16.38
CA THR A 217 -6.70 -1.85 15.57
C THR A 217 -7.48 -0.80 16.37
N GLY A 218 -7.68 0.38 15.79
CA GLY A 218 -8.44 1.48 16.36
C GLY A 218 -8.64 2.61 15.34
N PRO A 219 -9.26 3.73 15.76
CA PRO A 219 -9.60 4.85 14.87
C PRO A 219 -8.39 5.51 14.17
N ALA A 220 -7.16 5.35 14.65
CA ALA A 220 -6.00 5.78 13.88
C ALA A 220 -5.88 5.07 12.51
N GLY A 221 -6.40 3.84 12.40
CA GLY A 221 -6.30 3.03 11.20
C GLY A 221 -7.00 3.63 9.99
N TYR A 222 -8.20 4.18 10.16
CA TYR A 222 -8.92 4.80 9.04
C TYR A 222 -8.26 6.09 8.57
N GLU A 223 -7.65 6.86 9.48
CA GLU A 223 -6.93 8.09 9.11
C GLU A 223 -5.63 7.79 8.36
N ILE A 224 -4.89 6.76 8.77
CA ILE A 224 -3.73 6.25 8.02
C ILE A 224 -4.15 5.79 6.62
N PHE A 225 -5.23 5.00 6.53
CA PHE A 225 -5.73 4.50 5.25
C PHE A 225 -6.24 5.62 4.35
N ASN A 226 -7.02 6.57 4.88
CA ASN A 226 -7.53 7.69 4.11
C ASN A 226 -6.40 8.62 3.66
N SER A 227 -5.30 8.72 4.42
CA SER A 227 -4.08 9.39 3.94
C SER A 227 -3.48 8.70 2.71
N PHE A 228 -3.52 7.36 2.63
CA PHE A 228 -3.12 6.63 1.44
C PHE A 228 -4.04 6.93 0.25
N VAL A 229 -5.36 6.97 0.48
CA VAL A 229 -6.35 7.35 -0.54
C VAL A 229 -6.09 8.77 -1.04
N THR A 230 -5.78 9.72 -0.16
CA THR A 230 -5.43 11.10 -0.54
C THR A 230 -4.19 11.15 -1.43
N ILE A 231 -3.11 10.44 -1.07
CA ILE A 231 -1.88 10.37 -1.89
C ILE A 231 -2.19 9.72 -3.25
N HIS A 232 -2.88 8.59 -3.24
CA HIS A 232 -3.25 7.87 -4.44
C HIS A 232 -4.11 8.73 -5.39
N GLY A 233 -5.18 9.33 -4.87
CA GLY A 233 -6.10 10.19 -5.62
C GLY A 233 -5.40 11.42 -6.20
N MET A 234 -4.47 12.02 -5.47
CA MET A 234 -3.68 13.16 -5.96
C MET A 234 -2.88 12.83 -7.24
N TYR A 235 -2.25 11.65 -7.31
CA TYR A 235 -1.58 11.22 -8.54
C TYR A 235 -2.56 10.77 -9.63
N GLY A 236 -3.70 10.20 -9.25
CA GLY A 236 -4.80 9.88 -10.17
C GLY A 236 -5.36 11.12 -10.87
N ASP A 237 -5.62 12.19 -10.12
CA ASP A 237 -6.09 13.49 -10.62
C ASP A 237 -5.05 14.12 -11.54
N PHE A 238 -3.76 14.06 -11.18
CA PHE A 238 -2.66 14.55 -12.02
C PHE A 238 -2.59 13.80 -13.36
N GLN A 239 -2.61 12.46 -13.32
CA GLN A 239 -2.59 11.62 -14.52
C GLN A 239 -3.82 11.89 -15.39
N GLN A 240 -5.02 11.98 -14.79
CA GLN A 240 -6.26 12.25 -15.52
C GLN A 240 -6.22 13.61 -16.22
N ALA A 241 -5.81 14.68 -15.51
CA ALA A 241 -5.73 16.01 -16.09
C ALA A 241 -4.70 16.08 -17.21
N LEU A 242 -3.59 15.36 -17.07
CA LEU A 242 -2.56 15.25 -18.08
C LEU A 242 -3.05 14.54 -19.34
N THR A 243 -3.63 13.34 -19.21
CA THR A 243 -4.18 12.60 -20.34
C THR A 243 -5.29 13.38 -21.03
N ALA A 244 -6.12 14.09 -20.25
CA ALA A 244 -7.18 14.90 -20.80
C ALA A 244 -6.66 16.13 -21.55
N GLU A 245 -5.67 16.86 -21.01
CA GLU A 245 -5.07 18.02 -21.71
C GLU A 245 -4.35 17.60 -22.99
N ALA A 246 -3.59 16.49 -22.92
CA ALA A 246 -2.93 15.88 -24.07
C ALA A 246 -3.93 15.66 -25.21
N ALA A 247 -5.01 14.94 -24.92
CA ALA A 247 -6.03 14.60 -25.91
C ALA A 247 -6.86 15.80 -26.40
N THR A 248 -7.16 16.78 -25.54
CA THR A 248 -8.06 17.88 -25.92
C THR A 248 -7.38 19.08 -26.55
N TYR A 249 -6.13 19.37 -26.19
CA TYR A 249 -5.44 20.57 -26.63
C TYR A 249 -4.10 20.27 -27.30
N ILE A 250 -3.21 19.55 -26.62
CA ILE A 250 -1.82 19.41 -27.10
C ILE A 250 -1.81 18.66 -28.43
N ASP A 251 -2.42 17.48 -28.52
CA ASP A 251 -2.44 16.65 -29.74
C ASP A 251 -3.05 17.40 -30.94
N ASN A 252 -4.09 18.20 -30.70
CA ASN A 252 -4.75 19.01 -31.73
C ASN A 252 -3.89 20.20 -32.18
N ALA A 253 -3.04 20.73 -31.31
CA ALA A 253 -2.17 21.87 -31.58
C ALA A 253 -0.81 21.47 -32.16
N LEU A 254 -0.38 20.21 -32.03
CA LEU A 254 0.96 19.74 -32.45
C LEU A 254 1.23 19.99 -33.94
N VAL A 255 0.27 19.74 -34.82
CA VAL A 255 0.45 19.93 -36.27
C VAL A 255 0.66 21.42 -36.63
N ASP A 256 -0.15 22.31 -36.06
CA ASP A 256 0.01 23.76 -36.29
C ASP A 256 1.32 24.27 -35.67
N PHE A 257 1.65 23.78 -34.48
CA PHE A 257 2.89 24.07 -33.78
C PHE A 257 4.13 23.68 -34.60
N GLU A 258 4.18 22.47 -35.13
CA GLU A 258 5.27 22.00 -36.00
C GLU A 258 5.42 22.87 -37.25
N ASN A 259 4.31 23.14 -37.95
CA ASN A 259 4.32 23.95 -39.17
C ASN A 259 4.85 25.37 -38.91
N LYS A 260 4.56 25.93 -37.74
CA LYS A 260 4.94 27.29 -37.38
C LYS A 260 6.38 27.42 -36.92
N PHE A 261 6.88 26.45 -36.17
CA PHE A 261 8.16 26.57 -35.47
C PHE A 261 9.29 25.68 -36.02
N ALA A 262 8.98 24.67 -36.85
CA ALA A 262 9.98 23.92 -37.63
C ALA A 262 9.49 23.56 -39.06
N PRO A 263 9.31 24.55 -39.94
CA PRO A 263 8.92 24.31 -41.33
C PRO A 263 10.00 23.65 -42.19
N VAL A 264 11.24 23.51 -41.68
CA VAL A 264 12.39 22.92 -42.41
C VAL A 264 12.96 21.76 -41.58
N PRO A 265 13.15 20.55 -42.17
CA PRO A 265 13.63 19.39 -41.42
C PRO A 265 15.06 19.59 -40.90
N PRO A 266 15.34 19.17 -39.66
CA PRO A 266 16.68 19.28 -39.09
C PRO A 266 17.68 18.30 -39.73
N PRO A 267 18.99 18.57 -39.62
CA PRO A 267 20.04 17.69 -40.14
C PRO A 267 19.99 16.28 -39.52
N PRO A 268 20.43 15.22 -40.24
CA PRO A 268 20.16 13.83 -39.88
C PRO A 268 20.87 13.26 -38.63
N ASP A 269 21.84 13.96 -38.04
CA ASP A 269 22.93 13.32 -37.27
C ASP A 269 23.28 13.99 -35.94
N ASP A 270 22.31 14.55 -35.22
CA ASP A 270 22.56 15.14 -33.88
C ASP A 270 21.70 14.46 -32.80
N ASN A 271 22.36 13.87 -31.79
CA ASN A 271 21.75 13.34 -30.56
C ASN A 271 21.01 14.42 -29.72
N LYS A 272 20.93 15.66 -30.21
CA LYS A 272 20.23 16.80 -29.59
C LYS A 272 18.75 16.53 -29.39
N TRP A 273 18.11 15.78 -30.30
CA TRP A 273 16.70 15.40 -30.15
C TRP A 273 16.43 14.54 -28.92
N LEU A 274 17.31 13.58 -28.64
CA LEU A 274 17.20 12.73 -27.45
C LEU A 274 17.38 13.54 -26.17
N LEU A 275 18.34 14.47 -26.15
CA LEU A 275 18.55 15.38 -25.02
C LEU A 275 17.35 16.29 -24.77
N LEU A 276 16.69 16.76 -25.83
CA LEU A 276 15.51 17.63 -25.71
C LEU A 276 14.25 16.86 -25.29
N LEU A 277 14.11 15.60 -25.71
CA LEU A 277 13.08 14.70 -25.18
C LEU A 277 13.32 14.40 -23.69
N ILE A 278 14.58 14.18 -23.30
CA ILE A 278 14.99 14.01 -21.90
C ILE A 278 14.63 15.25 -21.08
N ASP A 279 14.96 16.44 -21.57
CA ASP A 279 14.66 17.71 -20.90
C ASP A 279 13.14 17.95 -20.80
N LEU A 280 12.37 17.64 -21.84
CA LEU A 280 10.92 17.75 -21.81
C LEU A 280 10.31 16.77 -20.80
N ILE A 281 10.80 15.54 -20.72
CA ILE A 281 10.33 14.53 -19.76
C ILE A 281 10.70 14.90 -18.32
N THR A 282 11.92 15.36 -18.08
CA THR A 282 12.41 15.62 -16.72
C THR A 282 12.01 16.99 -16.18
N LEU A 283 12.17 18.06 -16.98
CA LEU A 283 11.90 19.43 -16.56
C LEU A 283 10.44 19.79 -16.76
N GLY A 284 9.81 19.32 -17.85
CA GLY A 284 8.39 19.59 -18.13
C GLY A 284 7.46 19.02 -17.05
N VAL A 285 7.71 17.79 -16.58
CA VAL A 285 6.99 17.23 -15.43
C VAL A 285 7.19 18.09 -14.19
N SER A 286 8.43 18.48 -13.88
CA SER A 286 8.71 19.25 -12.66
C SER A 286 7.99 20.60 -12.63
N VAL A 287 7.91 21.27 -13.78
CA VAL A 287 7.21 22.57 -13.92
C VAL A 287 5.69 22.42 -13.89
N ALA A 288 5.13 21.31 -14.39
CA ALA A 288 3.70 21.05 -14.28
C ALA A 288 3.29 20.56 -12.87
N ALA A 289 4.08 19.64 -12.31
CA ALA A 289 3.86 19.00 -11.02
C ALA A 289 4.01 19.98 -9.85
N GLY A 290 5.00 20.88 -9.90
CA GLY A 290 5.27 21.87 -8.84
C GLY A 290 4.05 22.69 -8.43
N PRO A 291 3.48 23.49 -9.34
CA PRO A 291 2.27 24.27 -9.08
C PRO A 291 1.06 23.40 -8.73
N PHE A 292 0.93 22.22 -9.34
CA PHE A 292 -0.16 21.30 -9.02
C PHE A 292 -0.11 20.81 -7.58
N PHE A 293 0.98 20.17 -7.17
CA PHE A 293 1.13 19.63 -5.82
C PHE A 293 1.08 20.76 -4.77
N ASN A 294 1.67 21.92 -5.07
CA ASN A 294 1.53 23.09 -4.21
C ASN A 294 0.06 23.53 -4.07
N SER A 295 -0.68 23.63 -5.18
CA SER A 295 -2.10 23.98 -5.16
C SER A 295 -2.96 22.94 -4.44
N PHE A 296 -2.67 21.66 -4.61
CA PHE A 296 -3.37 20.58 -3.93
C PHE A 296 -3.12 20.63 -2.43
N LEU A 297 -1.84 20.69 -2.03
CA LEU A 297 -1.43 20.72 -0.62
C LEU A 297 -1.89 22.00 0.08
N SER A 298 -1.82 23.17 -0.58
CA SER A 298 -2.37 24.42 -0.01
C SER A 298 -3.88 24.41 0.15
N GLY A 299 -4.59 23.52 -0.56
CA GLY A 299 -6.01 23.23 -0.34
C GLY A 299 -6.28 22.41 0.92
N LEU A 300 -5.27 21.72 1.47
CA LEU A 300 -5.38 20.99 2.73
C LEU A 300 -5.22 21.94 3.92
N GLU A 301 -6.10 21.78 4.90
CA GLU A 301 -6.23 22.72 6.01
C GLU A 301 -4.97 22.83 6.88
N TYR A 302 -4.24 21.72 7.03
CA TYR A 302 -2.95 21.72 7.70
C TYR A 302 -2.02 22.78 7.10
N PHE A 303 -1.84 22.80 5.78
CA PHE A 303 -0.92 23.73 5.12
C PHE A 303 -1.51 25.14 5.01
N ALA A 304 -2.83 25.29 4.90
CA ALA A 304 -3.49 26.59 4.87
C ALA A 304 -3.33 27.37 6.19
N LYS A 305 -3.45 26.69 7.34
CA LYS A 305 -3.33 27.32 8.67
C LYS A 305 -1.91 27.38 9.20
N ASN A 306 -1.03 26.48 8.76
CA ASN A 306 0.40 26.53 9.08
C ASN A 306 1.20 27.33 8.05
N SER A 307 0.59 28.32 7.38
CA SER A 307 1.23 29.15 6.35
C SER A 307 2.44 29.96 6.85
N ALA A 308 2.61 30.10 8.17
CA ALA A 308 3.82 30.63 8.80
C ALA A 308 5.05 29.71 8.61
N VAL A 309 4.84 28.47 8.18
CA VAL A 309 5.87 27.50 7.81
C VAL A 309 5.73 27.19 6.32
N ALA A 310 5.88 28.21 5.47
CA ALA A 310 5.97 28.05 4.01
C ALA A 310 6.99 26.96 3.60
N ASP A 311 8.00 26.74 4.43
CA ASP A 311 8.99 25.68 4.31
C ASP A 311 8.35 24.28 4.33
N ASN A 312 7.36 24.00 5.19
CA ASN A 312 6.72 22.68 5.25
C ASN A 312 5.93 22.35 3.97
N LEU A 313 5.22 23.33 3.40
CA LEU A 313 4.49 23.17 2.14
C LEU A 313 5.47 22.94 0.99
N LYS A 314 6.54 23.74 0.94
CA LYS A 314 7.60 23.61 -0.06
C LYS A 314 8.31 22.26 0.05
N ASP A 315 8.70 21.85 1.24
CA ASP A 315 9.41 20.59 1.48
C ASP A 315 8.52 19.41 1.10
N THR A 316 7.26 19.39 1.54
CA THR A 316 6.29 18.34 1.15
C THR A 316 6.12 18.29 -0.37
N THR A 317 6.00 19.44 -1.02
CA THR A 317 5.92 19.54 -2.49
C THR A 317 7.19 18.97 -3.15
N MET A 318 8.37 19.35 -2.68
CA MET A 318 9.65 18.87 -3.20
C MET A 318 9.83 17.38 -2.98
N THR A 319 9.36 16.85 -1.85
CA THR A 319 9.37 15.43 -1.53
C THR A 319 8.51 14.63 -2.52
N LEU A 320 7.29 15.10 -2.85
CA LEU A 320 6.41 14.46 -3.84
C LEU A 320 6.99 14.48 -5.26
N ILE A 321 7.65 15.58 -5.64
CA ILE A 321 8.26 15.74 -6.97
C ILE A 321 9.60 15.00 -7.09
N GLY A 322 10.35 14.87 -5.98
CA GLY A 322 11.67 14.24 -5.94
C GLY A 322 11.65 12.80 -6.46
N GLN A 323 10.61 12.04 -6.14
CA GLN A 323 10.43 10.67 -6.66
C GLN A 323 10.19 10.68 -8.18
N SER A 324 9.34 11.59 -8.67
CA SER A 324 9.03 11.72 -10.10
C SER A 324 10.28 12.06 -10.92
N THR A 325 11.12 12.97 -10.43
CA THR A 325 12.35 13.37 -11.14
C THR A 325 13.40 12.25 -11.17
N THR A 326 13.49 11.44 -10.13
CA THR A 326 14.42 10.30 -10.06
C THR A 326 13.99 9.20 -11.04
N ILE A 327 12.72 8.83 -11.03
CA ILE A 327 12.17 7.82 -11.94
C ILE A 327 12.28 8.27 -13.40
N ALA A 328 12.02 9.56 -13.69
CA ALA A 328 12.17 10.11 -15.03
C ALA A 328 13.61 9.95 -15.55
N LYS A 329 14.62 10.21 -14.71
CA LYS A 329 16.04 10.00 -15.07
C LYS A 329 16.33 8.53 -15.38
N ASP A 330 15.83 7.60 -14.56
CA ASP A 330 16.07 6.17 -14.73
C ASP A 330 15.46 5.64 -16.04
N MET A 331 14.24 6.07 -16.37
CA MET A 331 13.55 5.68 -17.62
C MET A 331 14.31 6.09 -18.89
N LEU A 332 15.07 7.18 -18.83
CA LEU A 332 15.76 7.76 -19.97
C LEU A 332 17.15 7.16 -20.22
N SER A 333 17.65 6.35 -19.29
CA SER A 333 18.98 5.72 -19.39
C SER A 333 19.01 4.46 -20.27
N THR A 334 17.88 3.98 -20.76
CA THR A 334 17.74 2.76 -21.59
C THR A 334 17.39 3.12 -23.05
N GLY A 335 18.39 3.35 -23.90
CA GLY A 335 18.23 3.92 -25.25
C GLY A 335 17.69 3.00 -26.35
N SER A 336 17.28 3.62 -27.47
CA SER A 336 17.09 2.97 -28.78
C SER A 336 17.55 3.90 -29.91
N ASN A 337 18.55 3.42 -30.66
CA ASN A 337 19.08 4.03 -31.89
C ASN A 337 18.28 3.54 -33.10
N ASP A 338 17.82 4.42 -34.00
CA ASP A 338 17.56 4.07 -35.41
C ASP A 338 17.56 5.31 -36.34
N ALA A 339 18.00 5.12 -37.59
CA ALA A 339 18.49 6.15 -38.52
C ALA A 339 17.43 6.76 -39.48
N TRP A 340 17.74 7.98 -39.97
CA TRP A 340 16.86 9.00 -40.58
C TRP A 340 16.41 8.76 -42.06
N THR A 341 15.15 9.06 -42.39
CA THR A 341 14.64 9.31 -43.77
C THR A 341 13.56 10.41 -43.79
N PRO A 342 13.22 11.05 -44.94
CA PRO A 342 12.46 12.31 -45.06
C PRO A 342 11.00 12.41 -44.56
N GLY A 343 10.45 11.38 -43.90
CA GLY A 343 9.09 11.38 -43.29
C GLY A 343 9.01 12.04 -41.90
N LYS A 344 9.73 13.16 -41.70
CA LYS A 344 10.25 13.59 -40.37
C LYS A 344 9.38 14.57 -39.57
N GLN A 345 8.24 15.01 -40.08
CA GLN A 345 7.25 15.75 -39.28
C GLN A 345 6.50 14.81 -38.33
N ALA A 346 6.09 13.64 -38.81
CA ALA A 346 5.36 12.65 -38.00
C ALA A 346 6.13 12.13 -36.78
N GLU A 347 7.46 12.26 -36.76
CA GLU A 347 8.33 11.80 -35.68
C GLU A 347 8.42 12.80 -34.50
N PHE A 348 8.36 14.12 -34.73
CA PHE A 348 8.34 15.10 -33.64
C PHE A 348 7.04 15.00 -32.83
N SER A 349 5.88 15.01 -33.50
CA SER A 349 4.58 14.72 -32.89
C SER A 349 4.59 13.37 -32.16
N HIS A 350 5.27 12.36 -32.72
CA HIS A 350 5.45 11.07 -32.05
C HIS A 350 6.28 11.19 -30.76
N TYR A 351 7.42 11.89 -30.76
CA TYR A 351 8.23 12.13 -29.55
C TYR A 351 7.50 12.96 -28.49
N MET A 352 6.70 13.94 -28.92
CA MET A 352 5.83 14.72 -28.04
C MET A 352 4.73 13.86 -27.42
N GLY A 353 4.08 13.01 -28.21
CA GLY A 353 3.13 12.01 -27.72
C GLY A 353 3.77 10.99 -26.78
N GLN A 354 5.02 10.58 -27.05
CA GLN A 354 5.81 9.75 -26.14
C GLN A 354 6.16 10.48 -24.83
N ALA A 355 6.45 11.78 -24.87
CA ALA A 355 6.69 12.57 -23.67
C ALA A 355 5.43 12.64 -22.79
N LEU A 356 4.27 12.91 -23.39
CA LEU A 356 2.99 12.93 -22.67
C LEU A 356 2.63 11.55 -22.09
N SER A 357 2.85 10.49 -22.86
CA SER A 357 2.68 9.11 -22.40
C SER A 357 3.65 8.79 -21.25
N ALA A 358 4.91 9.23 -21.34
CA ALA A 358 5.90 9.06 -20.30
C ALA A 358 5.52 9.81 -19.02
N TRP A 359 4.90 10.99 -19.10
CA TRP A 359 4.42 11.71 -17.92
C TRP A 359 3.23 10.99 -17.26
N ALA A 360 2.34 10.39 -18.05
CA ALA A 360 1.25 9.55 -17.53
C ALA A 360 1.79 8.28 -16.84
N ASP A 361 2.74 7.57 -17.48
CA ASP A 361 3.42 6.40 -16.93
C ASP A 361 4.22 6.74 -15.68
N LEU A 362 4.78 7.94 -15.61
CA LEU A 362 5.54 8.41 -14.46
C LEU A 362 4.66 8.53 -13.22
N SER A 363 3.39 8.92 -13.38
CA SER A 363 2.43 8.96 -12.27
C SER A 363 2.17 7.56 -11.70
N GLU A 364 1.95 6.58 -12.58
CA GLU A 364 1.79 5.16 -12.22
C GLU A 364 3.03 4.62 -11.49
N ARG A 365 4.22 4.86 -12.04
CA ARG A 365 5.49 4.40 -11.44
C ARG A 365 5.79 5.10 -10.12
N THR A 366 5.37 6.35 -9.97
CA THR A 366 5.56 7.11 -8.73
C THR A 366 4.69 6.54 -7.62
N VAL A 367 3.40 6.27 -7.86
CA VAL A 367 2.58 5.59 -6.83
C VAL A 367 3.08 4.18 -6.54
N GLN A 368 3.54 3.45 -7.56
CA GLN A 368 4.16 2.15 -7.38
C GLN A 368 5.38 2.23 -6.46
N LYS A 369 6.23 3.26 -6.64
CA LYS A 369 7.39 3.49 -5.79
C LYS A 369 7.00 3.89 -4.38
N ILE A 370 6.09 4.86 -4.21
CA ILE A 370 5.61 5.34 -2.90
C ILE A 370 5.05 4.18 -2.06
N PHE A 371 4.35 3.23 -2.69
CA PHE A 371 3.72 2.10 -2.01
C PHE A 371 4.47 0.78 -2.22
N ASP A 372 5.78 0.78 -2.47
CA ASP A 372 6.57 -0.45 -2.59
C ASP A 372 6.99 -1.07 -1.24
N GLY A 373 6.89 -0.28 -0.16
CA GLY A 373 7.30 -0.68 1.19
C GLY A 373 8.81 -0.77 1.41
N SER A 374 9.63 -0.11 0.57
CA SER A 374 11.06 0.12 0.80
C SER A 374 11.29 1.09 1.95
N ASP A 375 12.49 1.15 2.51
CA ASP A 375 12.75 2.03 3.66
C ASP A 375 12.63 3.51 3.27
N GLU A 376 13.05 3.86 2.05
CA GLU A 376 12.88 5.20 1.48
C GLU A 376 11.40 5.57 1.32
N SER A 377 10.58 4.62 0.87
CA SER A 377 9.14 4.82 0.69
C SER A 377 8.41 4.91 2.03
N ILE A 378 8.85 4.13 3.02
CA ILE A 378 8.33 4.22 4.39
C ILE A 378 8.70 5.56 5.03
N GLU A 379 9.93 6.05 4.86
CA GLU A 379 10.36 7.36 5.35
C GLU A 379 9.56 8.49 4.69
N LEU A 380 9.36 8.40 3.38
CA LEU A 380 8.49 9.29 2.62
C LEU A 380 7.07 9.32 3.18
N LEU A 381 6.43 8.16 3.30
CA LEU A 381 5.07 8.05 3.84
C LEU A 381 5.00 8.54 5.30
N THR A 382 6.01 8.24 6.12
CA THR A 382 6.09 8.73 7.49
C THR A 382 6.06 10.26 7.53
N SER A 383 6.84 10.91 6.66
CA SER A 383 6.86 12.36 6.53
C SER A 383 5.52 12.93 6.04
N LEU A 384 4.88 12.26 5.08
CA LEU A 384 3.60 12.69 4.51
C LEU A 384 2.43 12.51 5.49
N LEU A 385 2.43 11.45 6.28
CA LEU A 385 1.35 11.13 7.22
C LEU A 385 1.48 11.90 8.54
N SER A 386 2.69 12.31 8.93
CA SER A 386 2.93 12.96 10.22
C SER A 386 2.01 14.16 10.45
N ASP A 387 1.65 14.38 11.72
CA ASP A 387 0.88 15.55 12.16
C ASP A 387 -0.49 15.68 11.49
N GLY A 388 -1.01 14.62 10.87
CA GLY A 388 -2.30 14.63 10.17
C GLY A 388 -2.31 15.53 8.94
N LYS A 389 -1.17 15.72 8.27
CA LYS A 389 -1.05 16.59 7.08
C LYS A 389 -2.07 16.30 5.97
N LEU A 390 -2.53 15.05 5.88
CA LEU A 390 -3.39 14.55 4.82
C LEU A 390 -4.81 14.18 5.27
N ILE A 391 -5.18 14.50 6.52
CA ILE A 391 -6.51 14.20 7.07
C ILE A 391 -7.38 15.45 7.18
N VAL A 392 -8.70 15.24 7.28
CA VAL A 392 -9.68 16.32 7.46
C VAL A 392 -9.71 16.82 8.91
N GLY A 393 -10.35 17.96 9.16
CA GLY A 393 -10.51 18.56 10.47
C GLY A 393 -11.04 19.99 10.37
N LYS A 394 -10.97 20.75 11.46
CA LYS A 394 -11.55 22.09 11.57
C LYS A 394 -11.08 23.00 10.47
N GLY A 395 -12.02 23.44 9.64
CA GLY A 395 -11.80 24.35 8.52
C GLY A 395 -11.39 23.64 7.22
N SER A 396 -11.24 22.32 7.24
CA SER A 396 -11.00 21.52 6.04
C SER A 396 -12.10 21.76 5.02
N LYS A 397 -11.70 22.39 3.92
CA LYS A 397 -12.28 22.05 2.63
C LYS A 397 -11.56 20.78 2.20
N LEU A 398 -12.28 19.69 1.99
CA LEU A 398 -11.76 18.61 1.14
C LEU A 398 -11.19 19.30 -0.10
N PRO A 399 -9.99 18.92 -0.61
CA PRO A 399 -9.43 19.49 -1.82
C PRO A 399 -10.45 19.26 -2.93
N GLY A 400 -11.34 20.23 -3.10
CA GLY A 400 -12.50 20.12 -3.94
C GLY A 400 -11.97 20.33 -5.32
N ALA A 401 -11.68 19.23 -6.03
CA ALA A 401 -11.37 19.17 -7.44
C ALA A 401 -10.87 20.52 -7.96
N GLY A 402 -9.71 20.98 -7.46
CA GLY A 402 -9.15 22.26 -7.82
C GLY A 402 -9.14 22.30 -9.34
N SER A 403 -9.93 23.21 -9.93
CA SER A 403 -10.57 22.98 -11.24
C SER A 403 -9.63 22.25 -12.19
N ASN A 404 -10.01 21.03 -12.62
CA ASN A 404 -9.22 20.27 -13.61
C ASN A 404 -8.81 21.18 -14.80
N ALA A 405 -9.59 22.22 -15.11
CA ALA A 405 -9.28 23.27 -16.07
C ALA A 405 -7.98 24.08 -15.80
N ALA A 406 -7.70 24.49 -14.56
CA ALA A 406 -6.49 25.23 -14.21
C ALA A 406 -5.24 24.35 -14.33
N LEU A 407 -5.35 23.10 -13.88
CA LEU A 407 -4.28 22.10 -14.00
C LEU A 407 -3.99 21.77 -15.47
N LYS A 408 -5.03 21.51 -16.26
CA LYS A 408 -4.96 21.37 -17.72
C LYS A 408 -4.21 22.54 -18.38
N THR A 409 -4.61 23.77 -18.05
CA THR A 409 -3.96 24.99 -18.56
C THR A 409 -2.47 25.05 -18.18
N LEU A 410 -2.11 24.66 -16.96
CA LEU A 410 -0.72 24.62 -16.51
C LEU A 410 0.10 23.56 -17.26
N ILE A 411 -0.47 22.37 -17.47
CA ILE A 411 0.17 21.28 -18.22
C ILE A 411 0.44 21.72 -19.65
N GLY A 412 -0.56 22.29 -20.34
CA GLY A 412 -0.38 22.82 -21.69
C GLY A 412 0.69 23.92 -21.76
N LYS A 413 0.66 24.88 -20.81
CA LYS A 413 1.69 25.92 -20.73
C LYS A 413 3.09 25.37 -20.49
N ALA A 414 3.24 24.44 -19.55
CA ALA A 414 4.52 23.81 -19.24
C ALA A 414 5.06 23.05 -20.45
N PHE A 415 4.21 22.26 -21.10
CA PHE A 415 4.56 21.53 -22.32
C PHE A 415 5.10 22.47 -23.41
N PHE A 416 4.33 23.50 -23.79
CA PHE A 416 4.74 24.42 -24.86
C PHE A 416 5.92 25.31 -24.46
N ALA A 417 6.08 25.68 -23.19
CA ALA A 417 7.21 26.46 -22.71
C ALA A 417 8.56 25.75 -22.91
N TYR A 418 8.58 24.41 -22.90
CA TYR A 418 9.78 23.62 -23.21
C TYR A 418 9.84 23.19 -24.68
N ALA A 419 8.69 22.85 -25.29
CA ALA A 419 8.64 22.43 -26.69
C ALA A 419 9.03 23.56 -27.66
N ILE A 420 8.61 24.81 -27.40
CA ILE A 420 8.91 25.98 -28.26
C ILE A 420 10.44 26.23 -28.37
N PRO A 421 11.20 26.39 -27.26
CA PRO A 421 12.65 26.58 -27.37
C PRO A 421 13.37 25.37 -27.95
N ALA A 422 12.91 24.15 -27.63
CA ALA A 422 13.48 22.92 -28.15
C ALA A 422 13.37 22.85 -29.67
N ILE A 423 12.18 23.07 -30.22
CA ILE A 423 11.97 22.97 -31.68
C ILE A 423 12.74 24.05 -32.44
N TRP A 424 12.86 25.26 -31.90
CA TRP A 424 13.67 26.35 -32.48
C TRP A 424 15.15 26.02 -32.54
N SER A 425 15.69 25.48 -31.45
CA SER A 425 17.11 25.09 -31.39
C SER A 425 17.48 24.12 -32.51
N ILE A 426 16.53 23.28 -32.91
CA ILE A 426 16.76 22.19 -33.86
C ILE A 426 16.41 22.61 -35.29
N SER A 427 15.44 23.52 -35.46
CA SER A 427 15.18 24.18 -36.74
C SER A 427 16.31 25.15 -37.14
N GLY A 428 17.34 25.31 -36.30
CA GLY A 428 18.43 26.27 -36.49
C GLY A 428 17.98 27.72 -36.32
N ALA A 429 16.83 27.95 -35.69
CA ALA A 429 16.32 29.28 -35.38
C ALA A 429 16.86 29.75 -34.03
N SER A 430 17.47 30.93 -34.01
CA SER A 430 17.90 31.60 -32.78
C SER A 430 16.91 32.72 -32.46
N PRO A 431 15.85 32.48 -31.67
CA PRO A 431 14.92 33.52 -31.28
C PRO A 431 15.65 34.58 -30.45
N PHE A 432 15.35 35.85 -30.69
CA PHE A 432 15.86 36.96 -29.92
C PHE A 432 14.72 37.95 -29.65
N ILE A 433 14.73 38.57 -28.47
CA ILE A 433 13.84 39.69 -28.18
C ILE A 433 14.60 40.95 -28.57
N ILE A 434 14.01 41.76 -29.45
CA ILE A 434 14.56 43.04 -29.87
C ILE A 434 13.61 44.16 -29.49
N ASP A 435 14.10 45.13 -28.74
CA ASP A 435 13.49 46.45 -28.70
C ASP A 435 14.03 47.21 -29.91
N SER A 436 13.16 47.46 -30.89
CA SER A 436 13.57 48.16 -32.11
C SER A 436 13.99 49.60 -31.83
N GLY A 437 13.49 50.24 -30.75
CA GLY A 437 13.69 51.66 -30.47
C GLY A 437 12.99 52.60 -31.46
N PHE A 438 12.22 52.07 -32.42
CA PHE A 438 11.48 52.85 -33.42
C PHE A 438 10.01 53.01 -33.04
N ALA A 439 9.39 54.08 -33.52
CA ALA A 439 7.95 54.31 -33.34
C ALA A 439 7.12 53.26 -34.10
N CYS A 440 5.95 52.92 -33.57
CA CYS A 440 4.99 52.04 -34.24
C CYS A 440 4.64 52.58 -35.64
N GLY A 441 4.66 51.71 -36.66
CA GLY A 441 4.40 52.08 -38.06
C GLY A 441 5.63 52.40 -38.90
N THR A 442 6.83 52.36 -38.31
CA THR A 442 8.09 52.39 -39.06
C THR A 442 8.20 51.13 -39.92
N ILE A 443 8.45 51.27 -41.23
CA ILE A 443 8.60 50.15 -42.16
C ILE A 443 10.01 49.58 -42.01
N ASP A 444 10.10 48.25 -41.83
CA ASP A 444 11.35 47.48 -41.73
C ASP A 444 12.38 47.98 -40.69
N PRO A 445 11.97 48.25 -39.44
CA PRO A 445 12.81 48.91 -38.43
C PRO A 445 14.02 48.08 -37.98
N ILE A 446 14.04 46.78 -38.28
CA ILE A 446 15.07 45.84 -37.83
C ILE A 446 15.73 45.10 -39.00
N GLY A 447 15.79 45.72 -40.19
CA GLY A 447 16.35 45.11 -41.41
C GLY A 447 17.82 44.63 -41.32
N GLY A 448 18.58 45.07 -40.32
CA GLY A 448 19.91 44.54 -40.02
C GLY A 448 19.90 43.18 -39.29
N TYR A 449 18.76 42.77 -38.73
CA TYR A 449 18.59 41.56 -37.92
C TYR A 449 17.63 40.55 -38.56
N MET A 450 16.66 41.01 -39.37
CA MET A 450 15.68 40.19 -40.06
C MET A 450 15.56 40.60 -41.54
N THR A 451 15.27 39.63 -42.40
CA THR A 451 14.97 39.92 -43.81
C THR A 451 13.62 40.63 -43.95
N PRO A 452 13.41 41.46 -44.99
CA PRO A 452 12.11 42.08 -45.26
C PRO A 452 11.00 41.04 -45.33
N ASP A 453 11.20 39.94 -46.06
CA ASP A 453 10.22 38.85 -46.15
C ASP A 453 9.86 38.23 -44.79
N ALA A 454 10.74 38.28 -43.79
CA ALA A 454 10.43 37.83 -42.43
C ALA A 454 9.74 38.91 -41.58
N MET A 455 9.98 40.20 -41.86
CA MET A 455 9.30 41.33 -41.20
C MET A 455 7.87 41.55 -41.73
N HIS A 456 7.59 41.13 -42.97
CA HIS A 456 6.29 41.27 -43.64
C HIS A 456 5.42 39.99 -43.63
N LYS A 457 5.86 38.94 -42.92
CA LYS A 457 5.09 37.71 -42.66
C LYS A 457 4.36 37.81 -41.32
#